data_AF-A0A0M9VP26-F1
#
_entry.id   AF-A0A0M9VP26-F1
#
_cell.length_a   1.000
_cell.length_b   1.000
_cell.length_c   1.000
_cell.angle_alpha   90.00
_cell.angle_beta   90.00
_cell.angle_gamma   90.00
#
_symmetry.space_group_name_H-M   'P 1'
#
loop_
_entity.id
_entity.type
_entity.pdbx_description
1 polymer ?
#
loop_
_entity_poly.entity_id
_entity_poly.type
_entity_poly.pdbx_seq_one_letter_code
_entity_poly.pdbx_strand_id
1 'polypeptide(L)'
;MVRDPSSKIEHINKEPQGSAPTKDEDVDEDEADQRANDRKLSELLSTTLFAPGGTSTEGKKRKLTSTTNETLARIMELSSADTIQGPSLGVGWGEKKLKATELGKMPARIRQGLRRAAGERRDREIETQKELGLWNPKIHKQTVMTRGSETERGSRATQPKQRQRGIGSGVGKFRGGVLHLSDSDIRRIRGSHRGGSRGGGSRR
;
A
#
# COMPACT_ATOMS: atom_id res chain seq x y z
N MET A 1 -21.83 70.90 -46.64
CA MET A 1 -22.87 71.61 -45.85
C MET A 1 -23.48 70.63 -44.87
N VAL A 2 -23.45 71.02 -43.60
CA VAL A 2 -23.75 70.27 -42.38
C VAL A 2 -25.23 69.92 -42.26
N ARG A 3 -25.54 68.73 -41.75
CA ARG A 3 -26.73 68.46 -40.91
C ARG A 3 -26.41 67.33 -39.92
N ASP A 4 -26.04 67.72 -38.70
CA ASP A 4 -26.53 67.03 -37.50
C ASP A 4 -27.90 67.66 -37.17
N PRO A 5 -28.88 66.92 -36.60
CA PRO A 5 -28.92 66.86 -35.14
C PRO A 5 -29.50 65.56 -34.52
N SER A 6 -28.85 65.12 -33.44
CA SER A 6 -29.43 64.89 -32.10
C SER A 6 -30.88 64.37 -32.01
N SER A 7 -31.05 63.13 -31.56
CA SER A 7 -32.17 62.74 -30.70
C SER A 7 -31.70 61.77 -29.60
N LYS A 8 -32.21 62.02 -28.40
CA LYS A 8 -31.74 61.54 -27.10
C LYS A 8 -31.86 60.02 -26.92
N ILE A 9 -30.82 59.43 -26.35
CA ILE A 9 -30.83 58.09 -25.75
C ILE A 9 -31.50 58.22 -24.37
N GLU A 10 -32.78 57.92 -24.29
CA GLU A 10 -33.41 57.53 -23.03
C GLU A 10 -33.75 56.03 -23.13
N HIS A 11 -33.47 55.31 -22.05
CA HIS A 11 -33.70 53.87 -21.84
C HIS A 11 -32.52 52.92 -22.13
N ILE A 12 -31.35 53.20 -21.54
CA ILE A 12 -30.41 52.15 -21.15
C ILE A 12 -30.35 52.16 -19.62
N ASN A 13 -31.32 51.49 -18.99
CA ASN A 13 -31.28 50.90 -17.65
C ASN A 13 -32.68 50.40 -17.31
N LYS A 14 -33.07 49.29 -17.94
CA LYS A 14 -34.14 48.43 -17.44
C LYS A 14 -33.45 47.13 -17.02
N GLU A 15 -33.20 47.01 -15.72
CA GLU A 15 -32.76 45.76 -15.11
C GLU A 15 -33.71 44.62 -15.51
N PRO A 16 -33.23 43.45 -15.93
CA PRO A 16 -34.02 42.24 -15.81
C PRO A 16 -34.01 41.80 -14.34
N GLN A 17 -34.99 42.29 -13.59
CA GLN A 17 -35.49 41.59 -12.41
C GLN A 17 -36.10 40.26 -12.88
N GLY A 18 -35.51 39.14 -12.47
CA GLY A 18 -36.17 37.83 -12.55
C GLY A 18 -35.30 36.69 -13.06
N SER A 19 -34.53 36.07 -12.17
CA SER A 19 -34.67 34.63 -11.83
C SER A 19 -33.59 34.29 -10.81
N ALA A 20 -34.01 33.62 -9.73
CA ALA A 20 -33.10 33.08 -8.73
C ALA A 20 -32.07 32.15 -9.39
N PRO A 21 -30.81 32.11 -8.92
CA PRO A 21 -29.88 31.07 -9.35
C PRO A 21 -30.35 29.75 -8.75
N THR A 22 -31.07 28.93 -9.52
CA THR A 22 -31.08 27.49 -9.32
C THR A 22 -29.77 26.97 -9.90
N LYS A 23 -28.68 27.03 -9.12
CA LYS A 23 -27.34 26.55 -9.50
C LYS A 23 -26.59 25.95 -8.32
N ASP A 24 -27.30 25.18 -7.49
CA ASP A 24 -26.64 24.42 -6.43
C ASP A 24 -26.49 22.93 -6.81
N GLU A 25 -27.31 22.40 -7.72
CA GLU A 25 -27.24 20.98 -8.14
C GLU A 25 -26.18 20.72 -9.23
N ASP A 26 -26.03 21.62 -10.21
CA ASP A 26 -25.04 21.46 -11.29
C ASP A 26 -23.59 21.58 -10.79
N VAL A 27 -23.35 22.39 -9.75
CA VAL A 27 -22.01 22.59 -9.17
C VAL A 27 -21.57 21.34 -8.40
N ASP A 28 -22.50 20.64 -7.75
CA ASP A 28 -22.23 19.41 -7.03
C ASP A 28 -21.93 18.23 -7.97
N GLU A 29 -22.60 18.14 -9.12
CA GLU A 29 -22.29 17.15 -10.16
C GLU A 29 -20.93 17.43 -10.82
N ASP A 30 -20.66 18.68 -11.20
CA ASP A 30 -19.36 19.08 -11.76
C ASP A 30 -18.21 18.80 -10.77
N GLU A 31 -18.40 19.07 -9.47
CA GLU A 31 -17.41 18.75 -8.44
C GLU A 31 -17.23 17.23 -8.23
N ALA A 32 -18.30 16.45 -8.28
CA ALA A 32 -18.23 15.00 -8.16
C ALA A 32 -17.49 14.37 -9.35
N ASP A 33 -17.75 14.87 -10.57
CA ASP A 33 -17.08 14.47 -11.79
C ASP A 33 -15.60 14.87 -11.81
N GLN A 34 -15.29 16.09 -11.34
CA GLN A 34 -13.91 16.54 -11.15
C GLN A 34 -13.15 15.60 -10.20
N ARG A 35 -13.76 15.23 -9.05
CA ARG A 35 -13.16 14.29 -8.10
C ARG A 35 -13.01 12.88 -8.68
N ALA A 36 -13.95 12.42 -9.49
CA ALA A 36 -13.85 11.13 -10.17
C ALA A 36 -12.71 11.14 -11.20
N ASN A 37 -12.54 12.24 -11.93
CA ASN A 37 -11.46 12.42 -12.89
C ASN A 37 -10.11 12.51 -12.19
N ASP A 38 -10.00 13.24 -11.08
CA ASP A 38 -8.78 13.33 -10.28
C ASP A 38 -8.37 11.96 -9.70
N ARG A 39 -9.34 11.12 -9.29
CA ARG A 39 -9.08 9.74 -8.87
C ARG A 39 -8.48 8.92 -10.01
N LYS A 40 -9.09 8.95 -11.20
CA LYS A 40 -8.57 8.25 -12.40
C LYS A 40 -7.18 8.75 -12.79
N LEU A 41 -6.94 10.06 -12.70
CA LEU A 41 -5.63 10.66 -12.95
C LEU A 41 -4.60 10.16 -11.94
N SER A 42 -4.93 10.15 -10.65
CA SER A 42 -4.04 9.65 -9.60
C SER A 42 -3.68 8.17 -9.79
N GLU A 43 -4.65 7.38 -10.26
CA GLU A 43 -4.47 5.97 -10.59
C GLU A 43 -3.54 5.80 -11.79
N LEU A 44 -3.75 6.54 -12.88
CA LEU A 44 -2.85 6.51 -14.05
C LEU A 44 -1.42 6.94 -13.70
N LEU A 45 -1.26 7.97 -12.86
CA LEU A 45 0.05 8.44 -12.39
C LEU A 45 0.73 7.44 -11.44
N SER A 46 -0.04 6.59 -10.75
CA SER A 46 0.50 5.51 -9.92
C SER A 46 1.00 4.31 -10.72
N THR A 47 0.63 4.20 -12.01
CA THR A 47 1.08 3.12 -12.90
C THR A 47 2.43 3.46 -13.54
N THR A 48 3.15 2.43 -13.98
CA THR A 48 4.43 2.60 -14.69
C THR A 48 4.30 2.95 -16.18
N LEU A 49 3.08 3.27 -16.63
CA LEU A 49 2.78 3.54 -18.03
C LEU A 49 3.55 4.78 -18.53
N PHE A 50 3.47 5.88 -17.77
CA PHE A 50 4.05 7.17 -18.13
C PHE A 50 5.40 7.42 -17.44
N ALA A 51 5.49 7.15 -16.14
CA ALA A 51 6.73 7.27 -15.38
C ALA A 51 7.31 5.89 -15.05
N PRO A 52 8.59 5.61 -15.35
CA PRO A 52 9.19 4.38 -14.87
C PRO A 52 9.21 4.35 -13.34
N GLY A 53 8.97 3.18 -12.73
CA GLY A 53 9.43 2.94 -11.37
C GLY A 53 10.95 3.13 -11.33
N GLY A 54 11.50 3.64 -10.22
CA GLY A 54 12.90 4.09 -10.07
C GLY A 54 14.01 3.06 -10.29
N THR A 55 13.73 1.95 -10.97
CA THR A 55 14.69 0.94 -11.44
C THR A 55 14.98 1.01 -12.94
N SER A 56 14.29 1.87 -13.69
CA SER A 56 14.62 2.11 -15.11
C SER A 56 15.86 2.98 -15.21
N THR A 57 16.86 2.49 -15.94
CA THR A 57 18.10 3.20 -16.25
C THR A 57 17.81 4.63 -16.72
N GLU A 58 18.23 5.61 -15.94
CA GLU A 58 18.27 7.03 -16.29
C GLU A 58 18.77 7.19 -17.73
N GLY A 59 17.96 7.76 -18.63
CA GLY A 59 18.40 8.17 -19.97
C GLY A 59 18.15 7.23 -21.16
N LYS A 60 17.57 6.04 -20.98
CA LYS A 60 17.23 5.17 -22.13
C LYS A 60 15.82 5.47 -22.66
N LYS A 61 15.72 6.05 -23.86
CA LYS A 61 14.42 6.26 -24.54
C LYS A 61 13.69 4.92 -24.69
N ARG A 62 12.53 4.76 -24.06
CA ARG A 62 11.75 3.50 -24.08
C ARG A 62 11.00 3.37 -25.41
N LYS A 63 11.09 2.21 -26.05
CA LYS A 63 10.24 1.86 -27.20
C LYS A 63 8.94 1.24 -26.68
N LEU A 64 7.82 1.92 -26.89
CA LEU A 64 6.46 1.41 -26.67
C LEU A 64 6.08 0.40 -27.77
N THR A 65 6.87 -0.65 -27.95
CA THR A 65 6.51 -1.75 -28.86
C THR A 65 5.82 -2.84 -28.04
N SER A 66 4.65 -3.28 -28.49
CA SER A 66 3.70 -4.16 -27.79
C SER A 66 4.22 -5.56 -27.43
N THR A 67 5.45 -5.90 -27.82
CA THR A 67 6.03 -7.25 -27.71
C THR A 67 6.97 -7.42 -26.51
N THR A 68 7.10 -6.42 -25.65
CA THR A 68 8.05 -6.50 -24.53
C THR A 68 7.37 -6.96 -23.24
N ASN A 69 8.10 -7.72 -22.42
CA ASN A 69 7.67 -8.09 -21.06
C ASN A 69 7.32 -6.85 -20.23
N GLU A 70 7.96 -5.71 -20.51
CA GLU A 70 7.62 -4.42 -19.90
C GLU A 70 6.22 -3.93 -20.28
N THR A 71 5.82 -4.03 -21.55
CA THR A 71 4.45 -3.68 -21.97
C THR A 71 3.41 -4.60 -21.34
N LEU A 72 3.71 -5.91 -21.21
CA LEU A 72 2.83 -6.85 -20.51
C LEU A 72 2.67 -6.50 -19.02
N ALA A 73 3.77 -6.17 -18.34
CA ALA A 73 3.72 -5.74 -16.94
C ALA A 73 2.85 -4.47 -16.75
N ARG A 74 2.98 -3.50 -17.65
CA ARG A 74 2.20 -2.25 -17.61
C ARG A 74 0.71 -2.49 -17.89
N ILE A 75 0.38 -3.33 -18.87
CA ILE A 75 -1.00 -3.73 -19.15
C ILE A 75 -1.58 -4.48 -17.95
N MET A 76 -0.78 -5.28 -17.26
CA MET A 76 -1.21 -5.97 -16.03
C MET A 76 -1.53 -4.99 -14.89
N GLU A 77 -0.79 -3.88 -14.77
CA GLU A 77 -1.10 -2.80 -13.82
C GLU A 77 -2.42 -2.12 -14.18
N LEU A 78 -2.57 -1.69 -15.45
CA LEU A 78 -3.79 -1.02 -15.92
C LEU A 78 -5.05 -1.88 -15.82
N SER A 79 -4.94 -3.17 -16.19
CA SER A 79 -6.10 -4.09 -16.13
C SER A 79 -6.51 -4.48 -14.72
N SER A 80 -5.62 -4.30 -13.73
CA SER A 80 -5.91 -4.62 -12.33
C SER A 80 -6.35 -3.39 -11.54
N ALA A 81 -6.25 -2.21 -12.12
CA ALA A 81 -6.53 -0.91 -11.49
C ALA A 81 -7.98 -0.87 -10.93
N ASP A 82 -8.96 -1.26 -11.75
CA ASP A 82 -10.37 -1.31 -11.34
C ASP A 82 -10.72 -2.40 -10.30
N THR A 83 -9.92 -3.47 -10.21
CA THR A 83 -10.25 -4.67 -9.40
C THR A 83 -9.54 -4.71 -8.04
N ILE A 84 -8.42 -4.01 -7.90
CA ILE A 84 -7.61 -4.01 -6.68
C ILE A 84 -7.78 -2.67 -5.99
N GLN A 85 -8.93 -2.44 -5.35
CA GLN A 85 -9.13 -1.27 -4.49
C GLN A 85 -8.22 -1.37 -3.26
N GLY A 86 -7.07 -0.69 -3.31
CA GLY A 86 -6.19 -0.57 -2.16
C GLY A 86 -4.93 0.26 -2.42
N PRO A 87 -4.31 0.81 -1.38
CA PRO A 87 -3.08 1.62 -1.44
C PRO A 87 -1.85 0.84 -1.94
N SER A 88 -2.03 -0.43 -2.32
CA SER A 88 -1.05 -1.34 -2.89
C SER A 88 -0.98 -1.32 -4.42
N LEU A 89 -1.80 -0.50 -5.10
CA LEU A 89 -1.63 -0.11 -6.51
C LEU A 89 -0.39 0.79 -6.69
N GLY A 90 0.73 0.42 -6.07
CA GLY A 90 1.96 1.18 -6.16
C GLY A 90 2.66 0.92 -7.48
N VAL A 91 3.33 1.96 -7.99
CA VAL A 91 4.27 1.94 -9.11
C VAL A 91 5.09 0.65 -9.11
N GLY A 92 4.98 -0.13 -10.18
CA GLY A 92 5.80 -1.33 -10.44
C GLY A 92 5.24 -2.63 -9.87
N TRP A 93 3.97 -2.70 -9.47
CA TRP A 93 3.32 -3.93 -9.04
C TRP A 93 3.27 -4.99 -10.15
N GLY A 94 2.92 -4.62 -11.37
CA GLY A 94 2.84 -5.55 -12.50
C GLY A 94 4.21 -6.07 -12.89
N GLU A 95 5.25 -5.22 -12.81
CA GLU A 95 6.63 -5.65 -13.02
C GLU A 95 7.08 -6.67 -11.97
N LYS A 96 6.74 -6.44 -10.70
CA LYS A 96 7.04 -7.38 -9.60
C LYS A 96 6.30 -8.69 -9.79
N LYS A 97 5.02 -8.65 -10.16
CA LYS A 97 4.19 -9.84 -10.40
C LYS A 97 4.71 -10.64 -11.60
N LEU A 98 5.01 -9.98 -12.72
CA LEU A 98 5.60 -10.61 -13.89
C LEU A 98 6.94 -11.29 -13.53
N LYS A 99 7.86 -10.55 -12.90
CA LYS A 99 9.14 -11.11 -12.43
C LYS A 99 8.95 -12.29 -11.48
N ALA A 100 7.96 -12.24 -10.58
CA ALA A 100 7.64 -13.36 -9.70
C ALA A 100 7.18 -14.60 -10.48
N THR A 101 6.35 -14.42 -11.52
CA THR A 101 5.94 -15.53 -12.39
C THR A 101 7.11 -16.09 -13.22
N GLU A 102 7.99 -15.24 -13.74
CA GLU A 102 9.19 -15.65 -14.48
C GLU A 102 10.15 -16.42 -13.58
N LEU A 103 10.44 -15.90 -12.39
CA LEU A 103 11.21 -16.60 -11.35
C LEU A 103 10.56 -17.93 -10.97
N GLY A 104 9.21 -17.97 -10.95
CA GLY A 104 8.38 -19.16 -10.76
C GLY A 104 8.77 -20.34 -11.64
N LYS A 105 9.02 -20.06 -12.92
CA LYS A 105 9.32 -21.03 -13.98
C LYS A 105 10.78 -21.50 -13.99
N MET A 106 11.68 -20.80 -13.33
CA MET A 106 13.12 -21.12 -13.35
C MET A 106 13.51 -22.25 -12.39
N PRO A 107 14.53 -23.07 -12.70
CA PRO A 107 15.08 -24.05 -11.76
C PRO A 107 15.55 -23.41 -10.43
N ALA A 108 15.49 -24.17 -9.34
CA ALA A 108 15.77 -23.68 -7.99
C ALA A 108 17.17 -23.06 -7.84
N ARG A 109 18.21 -23.67 -8.43
CA ARG A 109 19.60 -23.16 -8.38
C ARG A 109 19.74 -21.78 -9.02
N ILE A 110 19.14 -21.59 -10.20
CA ILE A 110 19.18 -20.32 -10.93
C ILE A 110 18.43 -19.25 -10.14
N ARG A 111 17.24 -19.60 -9.62
CA ARG A 111 16.42 -18.71 -8.80
C ARG A 111 17.16 -18.24 -7.54
N GLN A 112 17.88 -19.15 -6.87
CA GLN A 112 18.70 -18.81 -5.71
C GLN A 112 19.86 -17.88 -6.09
N GLY A 113 20.53 -18.13 -7.22
CA GLY A 113 21.59 -17.26 -7.73
C GLY A 113 21.09 -15.84 -8.02
N LEU A 114 19.95 -15.71 -8.70
CA LEU A 114 19.34 -14.41 -8.99
C LEU A 114 18.94 -13.66 -7.71
N ARG A 115 18.34 -14.35 -6.74
CA ARG A 115 18.00 -13.76 -5.43
C ARG A 115 19.22 -13.26 -4.68
N ARG A 116 20.30 -14.05 -4.67
CA ARG A 116 21.57 -13.66 -4.05
C ARG A 116 22.16 -12.44 -4.74
N ALA A 117 22.24 -12.44 -6.07
CA ALA A 117 22.78 -11.31 -6.83
C ALA A 117 21.97 -10.02 -6.61
N ALA A 118 20.64 -10.12 -6.51
CA ALA A 118 19.79 -8.97 -6.20
C ALA A 118 20.02 -8.45 -4.77
N GLY A 119 20.16 -9.35 -3.78
CA GLY A 119 20.54 -8.97 -2.42
C GLY A 119 21.90 -8.28 -2.34
N GLU A 120 22.92 -8.81 -3.02
CA GLU A 120 24.27 -8.21 -3.05
C GLU A 120 24.28 -6.81 -3.68
N ARG A 121 23.51 -6.59 -4.77
CA ARG A 121 23.37 -5.25 -5.38
C ARG A 121 22.78 -4.25 -4.41
N ARG A 122 21.73 -4.67 -3.70
CA ARG A 122 21.04 -3.87 -2.70
C ARG A 122 21.95 -3.54 -1.51
N ASP A 123 22.74 -4.50 -1.05
CA ASP A 123 23.69 -4.27 0.05
C ASP A 123 24.79 -3.28 -0.37
N ARG A 124 25.30 -3.37 -1.61
CA ARG A 124 26.22 -2.37 -2.17
C ARG A 124 25.60 -0.98 -2.25
N GLU A 125 24.34 -0.86 -2.66
CA GLU A 125 23.65 0.44 -2.72
C GLU A 125 23.47 1.06 -1.33
N ILE A 126 23.22 0.23 -0.31
CA ILE A 126 23.16 0.69 1.08
C ILE A 126 24.55 1.16 1.54
N GLU A 127 25.61 0.45 1.17
CA GLU A 127 26.99 0.84 1.48
C GLU A 127 27.35 2.17 0.82
N THR A 128 27.06 2.35 -0.47
CA THR A 128 27.31 3.63 -1.16
C THR A 128 26.50 4.77 -0.56
N GLN A 129 25.23 4.54 -0.18
CA GLN A 129 24.44 5.57 0.53
C GLN A 129 25.00 5.92 1.90
N LYS A 130 25.59 4.96 2.61
CA LYS A 130 26.30 5.22 3.88
C LYS A 130 27.56 6.04 3.65
N GLU A 131 28.36 5.69 2.63
CA GLU A 131 29.57 6.42 2.24
C GLU A 131 29.25 7.86 1.82
N LEU A 132 28.15 8.07 1.10
CA LEU A 132 27.68 9.39 0.67
C LEU A 132 26.98 10.18 1.80
N GLY A 133 26.78 9.60 2.98
CA GLY A 133 26.08 10.24 4.09
C GLY A 133 24.56 10.41 3.88
N LEU A 134 23.99 9.79 2.86
CA LEU A 134 22.55 9.83 2.56
C LEU A 134 21.73 8.83 3.40
N TRP A 135 22.41 7.90 4.06
CA TRP A 135 21.76 6.85 4.85
C TRP A 135 21.19 7.36 6.17
N ASN A 136 19.86 7.33 6.31
CA ASN A 136 19.17 7.54 7.59
C ASN A 136 18.65 6.22 8.22
N PRO A 137 19.22 5.74 9.34
CA PRO A 137 18.82 4.48 9.96
C PRO A 137 17.35 4.43 10.39
N LYS A 138 16.73 5.56 10.76
CA LYS A 138 15.33 5.59 11.23
C LYS A 138 14.35 5.39 10.08
N ILE A 139 14.65 6.00 8.93
CA ILE A 139 13.81 5.91 7.72
C ILE A 139 14.00 4.54 7.10
N HIS A 140 15.25 4.09 6.91
CA HIS A 140 15.50 2.91 6.10
C HIS A 140 15.19 1.58 6.77
N LYS A 141 15.12 1.50 8.11
CA LYS A 141 14.83 0.25 8.85
C LYS A 141 13.60 -0.51 8.35
N GLN A 142 12.57 0.19 7.87
CA GLN A 142 11.32 -0.41 7.40
C GLN A 142 11.11 -0.34 5.88
N THR A 143 12.01 0.31 5.15
CA THR A 143 11.92 0.46 3.70
C THR A 143 12.29 -0.83 2.96
N VAL A 144 11.88 -0.91 1.69
CA VAL A 144 12.30 -1.94 0.73
C VAL A 144 13.83 -2.00 0.63
N MET A 145 14.50 -0.85 0.78
CA MET A 145 15.96 -0.74 0.86
C MET A 145 16.58 -1.47 2.06
N THR A 146 15.84 -1.95 3.06
CA THR A 146 16.36 -2.83 4.14
C THR A 146 15.68 -4.20 4.17
N ARG A 147 14.41 -4.25 3.75
CA ARG A 147 13.59 -5.46 3.76
C ARG A 147 13.74 -6.32 2.50
N GLY A 148 14.33 -5.81 1.44
CA GLY A 148 14.38 -6.48 0.15
C GLY A 148 12.99 -6.64 -0.48
N SER A 149 12.97 -6.94 -1.77
CA SER A 149 11.73 -7.16 -2.51
C SER A 149 11.19 -8.60 -2.32
N GLU A 150 9.90 -8.81 -2.63
CA GLU A 150 9.30 -10.16 -2.61
C GLU A 150 10.00 -11.14 -3.56
N THR A 151 10.53 -10.63 -4.67
CA THR A 151 11.29 -11.43 -5.64
C THR A 151 12.66 -11.85 -5.09
N GLU A 152 13.32 -10.98 -4.32
CA GLU A 152 14.61 -11.24 -3.63
C GLU A 152 14.49 -12.23 -2.48
N ARG A 153 13.56 -11.98 -1.54
CA ARG A 153 13.47 -12.77 -0.31
C ARG A 153 12.54 -13.98 -0.44
N GLY A 154 11.62 -13.96 -1.39
CA GLY A 154 10.55 -14.94 -1.51
C GLY A 154 9.43 -14.69 -0.49
N SER A 155 8.24 -15.22 -0.79
CA SER A 155 7.00 -14.96 -0.03
C SER A 155 7.03 -15.33 1.45
N ARG A 156 7.92 -16.27 1.86
CA ARG A 156 8.05 -16.69 3.26
C ARG A 156 8.94 -15.77 4.10
N ALA A 157 9.79 -14.97 3.49
CA ALA A 157 10.77 -14.14 4.20
C ALA A 157 10.32 -12.67 4.35
N THR A 158 9.24 -12.27 3.69
CA THR A 158 8.60 -10.96 3.90
C THR A 158 7.72 -10.89 5.15
N GLN A 159 7.31 -12.04 5.69
CA GLN A 159 6.57 -12.09 6.94
C GLN A 159 7.54 -12.06 8.13
N PRO A 160 7.39 -11.11 9.08
CA PRO A 160 8.22 -11.10 10.28
C PRO A 160 7.96 -12.40 11.05
N LYS A 161 8.94 -13.29 11.08
CA LYS A 161 8.82 -14.56 11.81
C LYS A 161 8.62 -14.23 13.28
N GLN A 162 7.42 -14.49 13.80
CA GLN A 162 7.18 -14.35 15.23
C GLN A 162 8.12 -15.31 15.97
N ARG A 163 8.83 -14.77 16.96
CA ARG A 163 9.72 -15.59 17.80
C ARG A 163 8.86 -16.66 18.48
N GLN A 164 9.24 -17.92 18.31
CA GLN A 164 8.66 -19.00 19.08
C GLN A 164 8.93 -18.72 20.56
N ARG A 165 7.86 -18.39 21.28
CA ARG A 165 7.86 -18.40 22.74
C ARG A 165 7.84 -19.89 23.10
N GLY A 166 8.81 -20.34 23.89
CA GLY A 166 8.91 -21.76 24.29
C GLY A 166 7.64 -22.26 24.97
N ILE A 167 7.66 -23.49 25.47
CA ILE A 167 6.49 -24.09 26.11
C ILE A 167 6.06 -23.23 27.31
N GLY A 168 4.92 -22.56 27.19
CA GLY A 168 4.31 -21.83 28.28
C GLY A 168 3.64 -22.81 29.23
N SER A 169 4.30 -23.13 30.34
CA SER A 169 3.72 -23.93 31.43
C SER A 169 3.82 -23.12 32.72
N GLY A 170 2.79 -23.19 33.57
CA GLY A 170 2.82 -22.59 34.91
C GLY A 170 1.52 -21.93 35.36
N VAL A 171 1.50 -21.59 36.65
CA VAL A 171 0.49 -20.76 37.33
C VAL A 171 0.97 -19.30 37.31
N GLY A 172 0.09 -18.36 36.97
CA GLY A 172 0.42 -16.94 36.96
C GLY A 172 1.25 -16.46 35.76
N LYS A 173 1.74 -15.21 35.84
CA LYS A 173 2.50 -14.52 34.78
C LYS A 173 3.90 -14.18 35.29
N PHE A 174 4.93 -14.73 34.65
CA PHE A 174 6.31 -14.34 34.92
C PHE A 174 6.68 -13.08 34.13
N ARG A 175 7.01 -11.98 34.83
CA ARG A 175 7.46 -10.72 34.22
C ARG A 175 8.62 -10.16 35.03
N GLY A 176 9.70 -9.77 34.35
CA GLY A 176 10.83 -9.07 34.97
C GLY A 176 11.52 -9.84 36.11
N GLY A 177 11.53 -11.17 36.08
CA GLY A 177 12.11 -11.99 37.16
C GLY A 177 11.14 -12.33 38.29
N VAL A 178 9.92 -11.78 38.27
CA VAL A 178 8.91 -11.96 39.33
C VAL A 178 7.73 -12.76 38.81
N LEU A 179 7.24 -13.71 39.61
CA LEU A 179 6.03 -14.47 39.34
C LEU A 179 4.82 -13.74 39.91
N HIS A 180 3.94 -13.24 39.04
CA HIS A 180 2.67 -12.67 39.45
C HIS A 180 1.61 -13.76 39.50
N LEU A 181 1.13 -14.06 40.70
CA LEU A 181 0.01 -14.96 40.92
C LEU A 181 -1.27 -14.14 41.06
N SER A 182 -2.32 -14.53 40.33
CA SER A 182 -3.64 -13.96 40.56
C SER A 182 -4.30 -14.61 41.78
N ASP A 183 -5.26 -13.93 42.41
CA ASP A 183 -6.01 -14.51 43.53
C ASP A 183 -6.70 -15.83 43.14
N SER A 184 -7.12 -15.98 41.89
CA SER A 184 -7.70 -17.24 41.40
C SER A 184 -6.66 -18.35 41.29
N ASP A 185 -5.43 -18.05 40.88
CA ASP A 185 -4.31 -19.00 40.89
C ASP A 185 -3.97 -19.40 42.33
N ILE A 186 -3.93 -18.44 43.26
CA ILE A 186 -3.69 -18.70 44.68
C ILE A 186 -4.80 -19.58 45.28
N ARG A 187 -6.07 -19.30 44.95
CA ARG A 187 -7.21 -20.13 45.39
C ARG A 187 -7.17 -21.54 44.82
N ARG A 188 -6.76 -21.71 43.56
CA ARG A 188 -6.56 -23.03 42.93
C ARG A 188 -5.44 -23.81 43.61
N ILE A 189 -4.32 -23.16 43.94
CA ILE A 189 -3.17 -23.79 44.60
C ILE A 189 -3.48 -24.16 46.06
N ARG A 190 -4.18 -23.28 46.79
CA ARG A 190 -4.57 -23.53 48.19
C ARG A 190 -5.69 -24.58 48.33
N GLY A 191 -6.32 -24.95 47.22
CA GLY A 191 -7.25 -26.07 47.13
C GLY A 191 -8.65 -25.75 47.64
N SER A 192 -9.63 -26.19 46.86
CA SER A 192 -10.94 -26.58 47.36
C SER A 192 -10.78 -27.69 48.40
N HIS A 193 -10.77 -27.34 49.68
CA HIS A 193 -11.18 -28.28 50.73
C HIS A 193 -12.72 -28.38 50.73
N ARG A 194 -13.30 -28.91 49.66
CA ARG A 194 -14.68 -29.42 49.66
C ARG A 194 -14.70 -30.70 48.83
N GLY A 195 -14.95 -31.78 49.54
CA GLY A 195 -14.78 -33.14 49.05
C GLY A 195 -15.60 -33.47 47.82
N GLY A 196 -15.12 -34.49 47.11
CA GLY A 196 -15.99 -35.29 46.28
C GLY A 196 -17.09 -35.88 47.16
N SER A 197 -18.33 -35.47 46.93
CA SER A 197 -19.50 -36.26 47.28
C SER A 197 -20.72 -35.77 46.53
N ARG A 198 -21.39 -36.74 45.89
CA ARG A 198 -22.77 -36.74 45.38
C ARG A 198 -23.01 -36.05 44.03
N GLY A 199 -22.78 -36.85 43.00
CA GLY A 199 -23.76 -36.95 41.93
C GLY A 199 -25.12 -37.30 42.52
N GLY A 200 -26.06 -36.36 42.40
CA GLY A 200 -27.47 -36.57 42.66
C GLY A 200 -28.20 -36.43 41.33
N GLY A 201 -28.54 -37.56 40.72
CA GLY A 201 -29.47 -37.59 39.61
C GLY A 201 -30.83 -37.10 40.06
N SER A 202 -31.39 -36.11 39.37
CA SER A 202 -32.81 -35.80 39.43
C SER A 202 -33.42 -36.14 38.08
N ARG A 203 -34.04 -37.32 38.04
CA ARG A 203 -35.13 -37.62 37.11
C ARG A 203 -36.40 -37.06 37.73
N ARG A 204 -37.04 -36.12 37.06
CA ARG A 204 -38.49 -36.00 36.84
C ARG A 204 -38.79 -34.70 36.13
#